data_AF-A0A9Q1E991-F1
#
_entry.id   AF-A0A9Q1E991-F1
#
_cell.length_a   1.000
_cell.length_b   1.000
_cell.length_c   1.000
_cell.angle_alpha   90.00
_cell.angle_beta   90.00
_cell.angle_gamma   90.00
#
_symmetry.space_group_name_H-M   'P 1'
#
loop_
_entity.id
_entity.type
_entity.pdbx_description
1 polymer ?
#
loop_
_entity_poly.entity_id
_entity_poly.type
_entity_poly.pdbx_seq_one_letter_code
_entity_poly.pdbx_strand_id
1 'polypeptide(L)'
;MELKPDFGFSSSNHSLMMLLLCSCLLMKRWLLIGFRRRALRTEDLFGTATGFEGRGAEDMGTPGSGRKRAPVKDRFSAEDEALSSIAREAEARLAAKRAARAEARDIRMRELERQQKELDEKCDKQFTEYSRPPSRCTTPALSAAALATLGGSSSRRGSGDTGSVVDPDASLTELRDIYDLKDQIQDVEGRYMQGLKELKESLSEVEEKYKKAMVSNAQLDNNKGNLLYQVDTLKDVIEEMEEQMAELHREVEERSKELERQKHMCTVLQHKQEELKEGVRQRDELIEKHGLVIIPEGTPNGDVSQEVIGGGITVVTQEAAQVLESAGEGPLDVRLRKLADEKDELLAQIRKLKTQLEEERQKSSKMESVFTDGERIENGTDLHLIELQRDANRQISEYKFKLSKAEQEMGTMEQNVNRLEGQVSRYKAAADNSEKIEDELKVEKRKLQRELRTALDKIEEMEMTNSHLVKRLEKMKANRNALLSQQ
;
A
#
# COMPACT_ATOMS: atom_id res chain seq x y z
N MET A 1 47.21 23.66 15.23
CA MET A 1 47.11 23.01 13.91
C MET A 1 45.70 22.47 13.79
N GLU A 2 44.78 23.31 13.36
CA GLU A 2 43.41 22.92 12.97
C GLU A 2 43.39 22.76 11.45
N LEU A 3 42.95 21.60 10.97
CA LEU A 3 42.70 21.34 9.55
C LEU A 3 41.20 21.18 9.36
N LYS A 4 40.56 22.20 8.77
CA LYS A 4 39.23 22.09 8.14
C LYS A 4 39.37 21.38 6.80
N PRO A 5 38.47 20.46 6.43
CA PRO A 5 38.32 20.05 5.04
C PRO A 5 37.27 20.92 4.36
N ASP A 6 37.68 21.68 3.35
CA ASP A 6 36.77 22.34 2.41
C ASP A 6 36.16 21.28 1.49
N PHE A 7 34.88 20.95 1.70
CA PHE A 7 34.07 20.21 0.72
C PHE A 7 33.32 21.20 -0.15
N GLY A 8 33.84 21.43 -1.36
CA GLY A 8 33.13 22.13 -2.43
C GLY A 8 31.93 21.31 -2.91
N PHE A 9 30.74 21.63 -2.39
CA PHE A 9 29.48 21.12 -2.93
C PHE A 9 29.19 21.77 -4.29
N SER A 10 29.24 21.00 -5.37
CA SER A 10 28.74 21.46 -6.66
C SER A 10 27.21 21.56 -6.62
N SER A 11 26.68 22.63 -7.21
CA SER A 11 25.24 22.91 -7.40
C SER A 11 24.44 21.72 -7.96
N SER A 12 25.10 20.84 -8.71
CA SER A 12 24.52 19.64 -9.32
C SER A 12 24.08 18.58 -8.29
N ASN A 13 24.83 18.40 -7.20
CA ASN A 13 24.50 17.40 -6.17
C ASN A 13 23.30 17.83 -5.31
N HIS A 14 23.15 19.14 -5.08
CA HIS A 14 21.99 19.68 -4.38
C HIS A 14 20.71 19.57 -5.21
N SER A 15 20.81 19.78 -6.53
CA SER A 15 19.70 19.57 -7.46
C SER A 15 19.26 18.11 -7.53
N LEU A 16 20.20 17.16 -7.55
CA LEU A 16 19.90 15.72 -7.51
C LEU A 16 19.22 15.30 -6.20
N MET A 17 19.68 15.82 -5.07
CA MET A 17 19.08 15.51 -3.77
C MET A 17 17.66 16.10 -3.66
N MET A 18 17.44 17.30 -4.19
CA MET A 18 16.11 17.92 -4.27
C MET A 18 15.17 17.17 -5.21
N LEU A 19 15.66 16.66 -6.35
CA LEU A 19 14.86 15.83 -7.26
C LEU A 19 14.46 14.49 -6.63
N LEU A 20 15.36 13.85 -5.89
CA LEU A 20 15.07 12.62 -5.15
C LEU A 20 14.06 12.85 -4.02
N LEU A 21 14.20 13.94 -3.25
CA LEU A 21 13.23 14.33 -2.23
C LEU A 21 11.86 14.66 -2.83
N CYS A 22 11.83 15.37 -3.96
CA CYS A 22 10.61 15.70 -4.67
C CYS A 22 9.92 14.45 -5.21
N SER A 23 10.68 13.51 -5.77
CA SER A 23 10.17 12.22 -6.27
C SER A 23 9.60 11.36 -5.14
N CYS A 24 10.28 11.29 -3.99
CA CYS A 24 9.78 10.59 -2.79
C CYS A 24 8.51 11.23 -2.21
N LEU A 25 8.40 12.56 -2.23
CA LEU A 25 7.21 13.29 -1.78
C LEU A 25 6.04 13.11 -2.75
N LEU A 26 6.30 13.10 -4.06
CA LEU A 26 5.32 12.78 -5.09
C LEU A 26 4.79 11.34 -4.96
N MET A 27 5.66 10.37 -4.68
CA MET A 27 5.27 8.98 -4.46
C MET A 27 4.39 8.82 -3.21
N LYS A 28 4.77 9.44 -2.09
CA LYS A 28 3.96 9.46 -0.86
C LYS A 28 2.60 10.12 -1.09
N ARG A 29 2.56 11.20 -1.86
CA ARG A 29 1.34 11.93 -2.18
C ARG A 29 0.43 11.16 -3.13
N TRP A 30 0.98 10.44 -4.10
CA TRP A 30 0.22 9.57 -5.00
C TRP A 30 -0.42 8.40 -4.23
N LEU A 31 0.32 7.79 -3.29
CA LEU A 31 -0.20 6.78 -2.37
C LEU A 31 -1.32 7.34 -1.48
N LEU A 32 -1.17 8.57 -0.97
CA LEU A 32 -2.16 9.22 -0.11
C LEU A 32 -3.44 9.60 -0.89
N ILE A 33 -3.31 10.05 -2.14
CA ILE A 33 -4.45 10.35 -3.03
C ILE A 33 -5.17 9.06 -3.44
N GLY A 34 -4.44 7.97 -3.67
CA GLY A 34 -5.00 6.64 -3.90
C GLY A 34 -5.83 6.14 -2.72
N PHE A 35 -5.33 6.35 -1.50
CA PHE A 35 -6.06 6.04 -0.26
C PHE A 35 -7.31 6.92 -0.07
N ARG A 36 -7.22 8.22 -0.35
CA ARG A 36 -8.32 9.18 -0.17
C ARG A 36 -9.46 8.99 -1.18
N ARG A 37 -9.14 8.64 -2.44
CA ARG A 37 -10.14 8.26 -3.47
C ARG A 37 -10.81 6.90 -3.21
N ARG A 38 -10.22 6.05 -2.35
CA ARG A 38 -10.83 4.80 -1.90
C ARG A 38 -11.77 5.05 -0.71
N ALA A 39 -11.37 5.92 0.23
CA ALA A 39 -12.19 6.32 1.38
C ALA A 39 -13.46 7.13 1.00
N LEU A 40 -13.40 8.02 0.00
CA LEU A 40 -14.59 8.79 -0.43
C LEU A 40 -15.62 7.92 -1.16
N ARG A 41 -15.19 6.85 -1.83
CA ARG A 41 -16.12 5.88 -2.47
C ARG A 41 -16.85 4.98 -1.48
N THR A 42 -16.29 4.80 -0.28
CA THR A 42 -16.94 4.05 0.81
C THR A 42 -17.97 4.88 1.58
N GLU A 43 -17.86 6.22 1.59
CA GLU A 43 -18.82 7.11 2.26
C GLU A 43 -20.11 7.35 1.43
N ASP A 44 -20.02 7.42 0.09
CA ASP A 44 -21.20 7.60 -0.78
C ASP A 44 -22.15 6.39 -0.77
N LEU A 45 -21.68 5.20 -0.33
CA LEU A 45 -22.50 3.99 -0.19
C LEU A 45 -23.23 3.90 1.17
N PHE A 46 -22.85 4.72 2.16
CA PHE A 46 -23.48 4.71 3.49
C PHE A 46 -24.52 5.83 3.69
N GLY A 47 -24.52 6.87 2.84
CA GLY A 47 -25.37 8.07 3.00
C GLY A 47 -26.83 7.97 2.52
N THR A 48 -27.29 6.84 1.97
CA THR A 48 -28.65 6.72 1.38
C THR A 48 -29.68 5.96 2.22
N ALA A 49 -29.35 5.55 3.45
CA ALA A 49 -30.20 4.64 4.23
C ALA A 49 -31.02 5.28 5.39
N THR A 50 -31.00 6.60 5.59
CA THR A 50 -31.74 7.22 6.72
C THR A 50 -32.60 8.39 6.27
N GLY A 51 -33.85 8.11 5.95
CA GLY A 51 -34.85 9.15 5.73
C GLY A 51 -36.21 8.57 5.40
N PHE A 52 -37.00 8.19 6.41
CA PHE A 52 -38.47 8.18 6.31
C PHE A 52 -39.11 8.20 7.70
N GLU A 53 -39.48 9.39 8.17
CA GLU A 53 -40.50 9.59 9.20
C GLU A 53 -41.86 9.79 8.52
N GLY A 54 -42.92 9.19 9.07
CA GLY A 54 -44.27 9.76 8.95
C GLY A 54 -45.45 8.80 8.85
N ARG A 55 -46.23 8.80 9.95
CA ARG A 55 -47.70 8.66 10.08
C ARG A 55 -48.37 7.28 9.96
N GLY A 56 -49.29 7.05 10.89
CA GLY A 56 -50.06 5.81 11.06
C GLY A 56 -51.42 5.78 10.38
N ALA A 57 -52.08 4.65 10.55
CA ALA A 57 -53.53 4.44 10.42
C ALA A 57 -53.87 3.05 11.01
N GLU A 58 -54.92 3.02 11.82
CA GLU A 58 -55.63 1.81 12.28
C GLU A 58 -56.30 1.10 11.09
N ASP A 59 -56.33 -0.24 11.07
CA ASP A 59 -57.57 -0.99 10.73
C ASP A 59 -57.45 -2.50 11.09
N MET A 60 -58.61 -3.08 11.44
CA MET A 60 -58.84 -4.42 11.98
C MET A 60 -59.20 -5.45 10.89
N GLY A 61 -58.76 -6.71 11.10
CA GLY A 61 -59.58 -7.90 10.83
C GLY A 61 -59.37 -8.68 9.51
N THR A 62 -59.06 -9.98 9.68
CA THR A 62 -59.71 -11.20 9.07
C THR A 62 -58.69 -12.22 8.51
N PRO A 63 -58.82 -13.54 8.79
CA PRO A 63 -57.81 -14.54 8.49
C PRO A 63 -58.07 -15.31 7.19
N GLY A 64 -57.02 -15.76 6.49
CA GLY A 64 -57.19 -16.74 5.42
C GLY A 64 -55.97 -17.09 4.57
N SER A 65 -55.71 -18.40 4.52
CA SER A 65 -55.05 -19.16 3.45
C SER A 65 -53.53 -19.35 3.48
N GLY A 66 -53.14 -20.55 3.93
CA GLY A 66 -51.78 -21.05 3.89
C GLY A 66 -51.31 -21.44 2.49
N ARG A 67 -50.08 -21.06 2.18
CA ARG A 67 -49.25 -21.69 1.15
C ARG A 67 -47.85 -21.90 1.73
N LYS A 68 -47.53 -23.15 2.08
CA LYS A 68 -46.18 -23.56 2.49
C LYS A 68 -45.20 -23.26 1.34
N ARG A 69 -44.28 -22.30 1.53
CA ARG A 69 -43.09 -22.17 0.69
C ARG A 69 -41.99 -23.05 1.28
N ALA A 70 -41.41 -23.90 0.43
CA ALA A 70 -40.18 -24.64 0.74
C ALA A 70 -39.02 -23.67 1.02
N PRO A 71 -38.00 -24.07 1.80
CA PRO A 71 -36.97 -23.16 2.28
C PRO A 71 -36.06 -22.73 1.13
N VAL A 72 -35.83 -21.42 1.01
CA VAL A 72 -35.01 -20.73 0.00
C VAL A 72 -33.49 -20.95 0.25
N LYS A 73 -33.10 -22.02 0.95
CA LYS A 73 -31.74 -22.18 1.49
C LYS A 73 -30.72 -22.63 0.43
N ASP A 74 -31.16 -23.34 -0.61
CA ASP A 74 -30.24 -23.95 -1.59
C ASP A 74 -29.94 -23.08 -2.81
N ARG A 75 -30.74 -22.03 -3.08
CA ARG A 75 -30.50 -21.16 -4.25
C ARG A 75 -29.33 -20.21 -4.04
N PHE A 76 -29.16 -19.69 -2.82
CA PHE A 76 -28.03 -18.84 -2.48
C PHE A 76 -26.70 -19.61 -2.48
N SER A 77 -26.71 -20.91 -2.16
CA SER A 77 -25.49 -21.73 -2.13
C SER A 77 -24.89 -21.97 -3.52
N ALA A 78 -25.73 -22.21 -4.53
CA ALA A 78 -25.25 -22.47 -5.89
C ALA A 78 -24.73 -21.20 -6.59
N GLU A 79 -25.34 -20.05 -6.31
CA GLU A 79 -24.88 -18.75 -6.82
C GLU A 79 -23.57 -18.33 -6.14
N ASP A 80 -23.43 -18.53 -4.83
CA ASP A 80 -22.22 -18.20 -4.08
C ASP A 80 -21.05 -19.13 -4.44
N GLU A 81 -21.33 -20.40 -4.73
CA GLU A 81 -20.36 -21.36 -5.25
C GLU A 81 -19.90 -21.00 -6.67
N ALA A 82 -20.80 -20.53 -7.52
CA ALA A 82 -20.46 -20.04 -8.86
C ALA A 82 -19.59 -18.77 -8.81
N LEU A 83 -19.92 -17.80 -7.94
CA LEU A 83 -19.10 -16.60 -7.73
C LEU A 83 -17.71 -16.94 -7.19
N SER A 84 -17.63 -17.89 -6.24
CA SER A 84 -16.37 -18.40 -5.70
C SER A 84 -15.52 -19.13 -6.75
N SER A 85 -16.15 -19.84 -7.70
CA SER A 85 -15.45 -20.49 -8.82
C SER A 85 -14.91 -19.47 -9.81
N ILE A 86 -15.68 -18.42 -10.13
CA ILE A 86 -15.27 -17.33 -11.02
C ILE A 86 -14.08 -16.57 -10.41
N ALA A 87 -14.11 -16.31 -9.11
CA ALA A 87 -13.00 -15.65 -8.40
C ALA A 87 -11.72 -16.49 -8.47
N ARG A 88 -11.79 -17.80 -8.15
CA ARG A 88 -10.65 -18.73 -8.25
C ARG A 88 -10.11 -18.85 -9.68
N GLU A 89 -10.98 -18.89 -10.68
CA GLU A 89 -10.55 -18.97 -12.08
C GLU A 89 -9.88 -17.67 -12.54
N ALA A 90 -10.38 -16.51 -12.12
CA ALA A 90 -9.76 -15.22 -12.39
C ALA A 90 -8.37 -15.10 -11.75
N GLU A 91 -8.23 -15.57 -10.50
CA GLU A 91 -6.97 -15.62 -9.77
C GLU A 91 -5.96 -16.57 -10.44
N ALA A 92 -6.39 -17.77 -10.83
CA ALA A 92 -5.56 -18.72 -11.56
C ALA A 92 -5.07 -18.17 -12.91
N ARG A 93 -5.92 -17.42 -13.63
CA ARG A 93 -5.53 -16.75 -14.88
C ARG A 93 -4.52 -15.63 -14.64
N LEU A 94 -4.68 -14.85 -13.58
CA LEU A 94 -3.68 -13.84 -13.19
C LEU A 94 -2.35 -14.49 -12.80
N ALA A 95 -2.39 -15.56 -12.01
CA ALA A 95 -1.19 -16.32 -11.62
C ALA A 95 -0.46 -16.91 -12.84
N ALA A 96 -1.19 -17.48 -13.81
CA ALA A 96 -0.61 -17.98 -15.06
C ALA A 96 0.03 -16.84 -15.89
N LYS A 97 -0.59 -15.65 -15.90
CA LYS A 97 -0.04 -14.47 -16.57
C LYS A 97 1.24 -13.97 -15.88
N ARG A 98 1.30 -14.00 -14.54
CA ARG A 98 2.52 -13.70 -13.75
C ARG A 98 3.64 -14.69 -14.11
N ALA A 99 3.34 -15.98 -14.13
CA ALA A 99 4.32 -17.02 -14.49
C ALA A 99 4.87 -16.85 -15.91
N ALA A 100 3.99 -16.59 -16.90
CA ALA A 100 4.41 -16.37 -18.28
C ALA A 100 5.28 -15.11 -18.44
N ARG A 101 4.99 -14.04 -17.69
CA ARG A 101 5.84 -12.83 -17.66
C ARG A 101 7.19 -13.11 -17.03
N ALA A 102 7.22 -13.83 -15.91
CA ALA A 102 8.47 -14.23 -15.27
C ALA A 102 9.33 -15.10 -16.19
N GLU A 103 8.75 -16.08 -16.89
CA GLU A 103 9.45 -16.91 -17.87
C GLU A 103 9.98 -16.09 -19.05
N ALA A 104 9.21 -15.13 -19.55
CA ALA A 104 9.65 -14.24 -20.63
C ALA A 104 10.86 -13.36 -20.22
N ARG A 105 10.90 -12.87 -18.97
CA ARG A 105 12.07 -12.15 -18.43
C ARG A 105 13.29 -13.06 -18.39
N ASP A 106 13.10 -14.29 -17.91
CA ASP A 106 14.16 -15.27 -17.75
C ASP A 106 14.79 -15.69 -19.08
N ILE A 107 13.96 -15.89 -20.11
CA ILE A 107 14.43 -16.18 -21.48
C ILE A 107 15.23 -14.99 -22.03
N ARG A 108 14.72 -13.77 -21.87
CA ARG A 108 15.38 -12.58 -22.39
C ARG A 108 16.69 -12.26 -21.67
N MET A 109 16.80 -12.54 -20.37
CA MET A 109 18.08 -12.46 -19.62
C MET A 109 19.13 -13.40 -20.20
N ARG A 110 18.76 -14.66 -20.41
CA ARG A 110 19.68 -15.66 -20.96
C ARG A 110 20.15 -15.28 -22.38
N GLU A 111 19.27 -14.67 -23.18
CA GLU A 111 19.62 -14.16 -24.51
C GLU A 111 20.63 -12.99 -24.44
N LEU A 112 20.42 -12.04 -23.52
CA LEU A 112 21.34 -10.92 -23.32
C LEU A 112 22.71 -11.38 -22.82
N GLU A 113 22.75 -12.32 -21.87
CA GLU A 113 24.00 -12.93 -21.40
C GLU A 113 24.74 -13.66 -22.54
N ARG A 114 23.99 -14.31 -23.44
CA ARG A 114 24.56 -14.98 -24.61
C ARG A 114 25.14 -13.97 -25.60
N GLN A 115 24.42 -12.89 -25.89
CA GLN A 115 24.91 -11.83 -26.78
C GLN A 115 26.17 -11.15 -26.21
N GLN A 116 26.22 -10.96 -24.90
CA GLN A 116 27.40 -10.40 -24.24
C GLN A 116 28.62 -11.32 -24.35
N LYS A 117 28.44 -12.64 -24.11
CA LYS A 117 29.50 -13.63 -24.33
C LYS A 117 29.97 -13.70 -25.78
N GLU A 118 29.06 -13.62 -26.75
CA GLU A 118 29.44 -13.61 -28.18
C GLU A 118 30.22 -12.35 -28.59
N LEU A 119 29.92 -11.19 -27.99
CA LEU A 119 30.66 -9.96 -28.22
C LEU A 119 32.05 -10.00 -27.59
N ASP A 120 32.16 -10.52 -26.37
CA ASP A 120 33.44 -10.71 -25.69
C ASP A 120 34.34 -11.68 -26.48
N GLU A 121 33.79 -12.80 -26.96
CA GLU A 121 34.51 -13.71 -27.85
C GLU A 121 34.92 -13.07 -29.19
N LYS A 122 34.10 -12.19 -29.76
CA LYS A 122 34.43 -11.47 -31.00
C LYS A 122 35.51 -10.42 -30.76
N CYS A 123 35.47 -9.72 -29.62
CA CYS A 123 36.51 -8.78 -29.20
C CYS A 123 37.85 -9.49 -29.01
N ASP A 124 37.85 -10.65 -28.34
CA ASP A 124 39.05 -11.47 -28.12
C ASP A 124 39.63 -12.01 -29.44
N LYS A 125 38.78 -12.45 -30.37
CA LYS A 125 39.18 -12.91 -31.71
C LYS A 125 39.79 -11.77 -32.54
N GLN A 126 39.19 -10.59 -32.49
CA GLN A 126 39.72 -9.41 -33.19
C GLN A 126 41.05 -8.95 -32.55
N PHE A 127 41.18 -9.02 -31.22
CA PHE A 127 42.42 -8.71 -30.50
C PHE A 127 43.56 -9.72 -30.79
N THR A 128 43.23 -11.00 -30.99
CA THR A 128 44.21 -12.02 -31.40
C THR A 128 44.63 -11.89 -32.86
N GLU A 129 43.74 -11.45 -33.75
CA GLU A 129 44.06 -11.22 -35.16
C GLU A 129 45.02 -10.02 -35.37
N TYR A 130 44.95 -9.00 -34.52
CA TYR A 130 45.91 -7.87 -34.53
C TYR A 130 47.25 -8.16 -33.83
N SER A 131 47.34 -9.22 -33.01
CA SER A 131 48.56 -9.56 -32.24
C SER A 131 49.50 -10.55 -32.97
N ARG A 132 49.14 -11.03 -34.16
CA ARG A 132 49.98 -11.94 -34.95
C ARG A 132 50.75 -11.16 -36.02
N PRO A 133 52.10 -11.18 -36.04
CA PRO A 133 52.85 -10.48 -37.08
C PRO A 133 52.57 -11.15 -38.44
N PRO A 134 52.28 -10.39 -39.51
CA PRO A 134 52.05 -10.97 -40.82
C PRO A 134 53.39 -11.46 -41.36
N SER A 135 53.57 -12.78 -41.38
CA SER A 135 54.76 -13.43 -41.94
C SER A 135 54.36 -14.60 -42.82
N ARG A 136 54.18 -14.32 -44.12
CA ARG A 136 54.81 -14.98 -45.28
C ARG A 136 54.04 -14.70 -46.57
N CYS A 137 54.69 -13.90 -47.42
CA CYS A 137 54.95 -14.13 -48.84
C CYS A 137 53.88 -14.82 -49.70
N THR A 138 53.28 -14.05 -50.62
CA THR A 138 53.30 -14.33 -52.07
C THR A 138 53.23 -13.00 -52.83
N THR A 139 54.27 -12.71 -53.60
CA THR A 139 54.43 -11.58 -54.53
C THR A 139 53.52 -11.80 -55.78
N PRO A 140 53.30 -10.81 -56.68
CA PRO A 140 54.36 -10.18 -57.46
C PRO A 140 54.47 -8.67 -57.20
N ALA A 141 55.72 -8.25 -57.02
CA ALA A 141 56.11 -6.86 -57.00
C ALA A 141 55.77 -6.18 -58.34
N LEU A 142 54.93 -5.15 -58.31
CA LEU A 142 54.96 -4.11 -59.32
C LEU A 142 56.03 -3.10 -58.92
N SER A 143 57.19 -3.33 -59.50
CA SER A 143 58.44 -2.57 -59.37
C SER A 143 58.25 -1.05 -59.47
N ALA A 144 58.96 -0.32 -58.59
CA ALA A 144 59.19 1.12 -58.63
C ALA A 144 60.13 1.57 -59.79
N ALA A 145 60.14 0.81 -60.90
CA ALA A 145 60.96 1.07 -62.07
C ALA A 145 60.20 1.79 -63.20
N ALA A 146 58.92 2.13 -63.01
CA ALA A 146 58.04 2.69 -64.05
C ALA A 146 58.04 4.23 -64.17
N LEU A 147 58.92 4.97 -63.48
CA LEU A 147 59.02 6.44 -63.62
C LEU A 147 60.40 6.94 -64.11
N ALA A 148 61.26 6.05 -64.60
CA ALA A 148 62.56 6.41 -65.15
C ALA A 148 62.71 5.92 -66.60
N THR A 149 61.82 6.32 -67.52
CA THR A 149 62.04 6.13 -68.97
C THR A 149 61.29 7.16 -69.82
N LEU A 150 61.68 8.43 -69.73
CA LEU A 150 61.50 9.43 -70.80
C LEU A 150 62.76 10.32 -70.87
N GLY A 151 63.90 9.66 -71.09
CA GLY A 151 65.17 10.31 -71.46
C GLY A 151 65.65 9.66 -72.75
N GLY A 152 65.20 10.19 -73.88
CA GLY A 152 65.44 9.59 -75.20
C GLY A 152 65.38 10.63 -76.31
N SER A 153 66.54 11.25 -76.54
CA SER A 153 67.07 11.80 -77.79
C SER A 153 66.07 12.13 -78.92
N SER A 154 65.78 13.42 -79.11
CA SER A 154 65.28 13.93 -80.39
C SER A 154 66.40 14.64 -81.16
N SER A 155 66.99 13.86 -82.07
CA SER A 155 67.56 14.19 -83.38
C SER A 155 67.96 15.65 -83.68
N ARG A 156 69.28 15.88 -83.75
CA ARG A 156 69.89 16.96 -84.55
C ARG A 156 69.64 16.70 -86.04
N ARG A 157 68.82 17.55 -86.68
CA ARG A 157 68.90 17.84 -88.11
C ARG A 157 69.21 19.32 -88.26
N GLY A 158 70.38 19.61 -88.84
CA GLY A 158 70.76 20.95 -89.26
C GLY A 158 70.05 21.36 -90.55
N SER A 159 69.74 22.65 -90.64
CA SER A 159 69.48 23.42 -91.85
C SER A 159 69.48 24.88 -91.34
N GLY A 160 70.47 25.72 -91.60
CA GLY A 160 70.90 26.17 -92.91
C GLY A 160 70.39 27.60 -93.09
N ASP A 161 71.27 28.55 -92.77
CA ASP A 161 71.30 29.97 -93.16
C ASP A 161 70.08 30.87 -92.90
N THR A 162 70.26 31.84 -92.00
CA THR A 162 70.17 33.29 -92.31
C THR A 162 70.86 34.08 -91.20
N GLY A 163 71.92 34.81 -91.54
CA GLY A 163 72.63 35.68 -90.61
C GLY A 163 71.76 36.83 -90.12
N SER A 164 71.68 36.97 -88.80
CA SER A 164 71.29 38.21 -88.14
C SER A 164 72.20 38.36 -86.93
N VAL A 165 72.81 39.53 -86.81
CA VAL A 165 73.74 39.94 -85.76
C VAL A 165 73.18 39.55 -84.38
N VAL A 166 73.85 38.63 -83.69
CA VAL A 166 73.48 38.15 -82.35
C VAL A 166 74.23 38.97 -81.31
N ASP A 167 73.48 39.69 -80.49
CA ASP A 167 73.97 40.39 -79.30
C ASP A 167 74.15 39.35 -78.17
N PRO A 168 75.37 39.12 -77.66
CA PRO A 168 75.65 38.07 -76.67
C PRO A 168 74.92 38.27 -75.32
N ASP A 169 74.44 39.48 -75.02
CA ASP A 169 73.70 39.78 -73.78
C ASP A 169 72.23 39.27 -73.81
N ALA A 170 71.62 39.13 -74.99
CA ALA A 170 70.24 38.66 -75.13
C ALA A 170 70.10 37.16 -74.80
N SER A 171 71.01 36.32 -75.31
CA SER A 171 71.00 34.87 -75.02
C SER A 171 71.36 34.53 -73.57
N LEU A 172 72.12 35.39 -72.88
CA LEU A 172 72.41 35.23 -71.45
C LEU A 172 71.20 35.57 -70.57
N THR A 173 70.37 36.51 -71.02
CA THR A 173 69.13 36.90 -70.34
C THR A 173 68.09 35.80 -70.44
N GLU A 174 67.88 35.21 -71.64
CA GLU A 174 66.99 34.06 -71.83
C GLU A 174 67.40 32.84 -70.99
N LEU A 175 68.70 32.58 -70.85
CA LEU A 175 69.20 31.50 -69.99
C LEU A 175 68.87 31.76 -68.51
N ARG A 176 68.93 33.01 -68.05
CA ARG A 176 68.57 33.39 -66.69
C ARG A 176 67.08 33.23 -66.44
N ASP A 177 66.25 33.66 -67.38
CA ASP A 177 64.79 33.48 -67.31
C ASP A 177 64.40 32.00 -67.25
N ILE A 178 65.11 31.11 -67.95
CA ILE A 178 64.90 29.65 -67.88
C ILE A 178 65.19 29.10 -66.48
N TYR A 179 66.24 29.57 -65.80
CA TYR A 179 66.53 29.16 -64.42
C TYR A 179 65.50 29.71 -63.44
N ASP A 180 65.08 30.97 -63.61
CA ASP A 180 64.04 31.57 -62.76
C ASP A 180 62.68 30.88 -62.94
N LEU A 181 62.32 30.49 -64.17
CA LEU A 181 61.12 29.68 -64.44
C LEU A 181 61.24 28.27 -63.83
N LYS A 182 62.41 27.66 -63.87
CA LYS A 182 62.65 26.34 -63.27
C LYS A 182 62.47 26.39 -61.75
N ASP A 183 62.99 27.43 -61.10
CA ASP A 183 62.82 27.63 -59.65
C ASP A 183 61.34 27.87 -59.29
N GLN A 184 60.62 28.68 -60.09
CA GLN A 184 59.17 28.87 -59.92
C GLN A 184 58.38 27.57 -60.08
N ILE A 185 58.75 26.71 -61.03
CA ILE A 185 58.12 25.39 -61.22
C ILE A 185 58.38 24.53 -59.99
N GLN A 186 59.62 24.49 -59.47
CA GLN A 186 59.95 23.73 -58.26
C GLN A 186 59.18 24.23 -57.03
N ASP A 187 58.99 25.54 -56.89
CA ASP A 187 58.20 26.12 -55.81
C ASP A 187 56.69 25.79 -55.93
N VAL A 188 56.17 25.75 -57.16
CA VAL A 188 54.78 25.31 -57.43
C VAL A 188 54.61 23.82 -57.15
N GLU A 189 55.55 22.98 -57.61
CA GLU A 189 55.58 21.55 -57.33
C GLU A 189 55.71 21.27 -55.83
N GLY A 190 56.56 22.02 -55.13
CA GLY A 190 56.73 21.94 -53.67
C GLY A 190 55.44 22.26 -52.93
N ARG A 191 54.75 23.34 -53.29
CA ARG A 191 53.43 23.71 -52.73
C ARG A 191 52.35 22.68 -53.05
N TYR A 192 52.33 22.15 -54.27
CA TYR A 192 51.39 21.10 -54.66
C TYR A 192 51.61 19.81 -53.85
N MET A 193 52.86 19.38 -53.71
CA MET A 193 53.23 18.20 -52.93
C MET A 193 52.92 18.37 -51.44
N GLN A 194 53.13 19.58 -50.90
CA GLN A 194 52.74 19.91 -49.52
C GLN A 194 51.21 19.85 -49.33
N GLY A 195 50.43 20.50 -50.21
CA GLY A 195 48.97 20.45 -50.13
C GLY A 195 48.41 19.03 -50.27
N LEU A 196 49.03 18.20 -51.11
CA LEU A 196 48.65 16.79 -51.25
C LEU A 196 49.00 15.96 -50.00
N LYS A 197 50.08 16.29 -49.29
CA LYS A 197 50.43 15.68 -48.00
C LYS A 197 49.43 16.06 -46.91
N GLU A 198 49.11 17.35 -46.79
CA GLU A 198 48.12 17.86 -45.83
C GLU A 198 46.72 17.25 -46.06
N LEU A 199 46.31 17.11 -47.32
CA LEU A 199 45.03 16.46 -47.66
C LEU A 199 45.01 14.97 -47.27
N LYS A 200 46.13 14.25 -47.43
CA LYS A 200 46.25 12.85 -46.99
C LYS A 200 46.22 12.71 -45.47
N GLU A 201 46.89 13.61 -44.75
CA GLU A 201 46.88 13.64 -43.28
C GLU A 201 45.47 13.96 -42.76
N SER A 202 44.79 14.95 -43.37
CA SER A 202 43.41 15.29 -43.03
C SER A 202 42.44 14.13 -43.31
N LEU A 203 42.61 13.43 -44.44
CA LEU A 203 41.83 12.23 -44.75
C LEU A 203 42.02 11.14 -43.69
N SER A 204 43.28 10.85 -43.32
CA SER A 204 43.60 9.87 -42.28
C SER A 204 42.99 10.25 -40.93
N GLU A 205 43.03 11.54 -40.56
CA GLU A 205 42.45 12.02 -39.30
C GLU A 205 40.92 11.84 -39.27
N VAL A 206 40.24 12.14 -40.38
CA VAL A 206 38.78 11.94 -40.49
C VAL A 206 38.43 10.45 -40.47
N GLU A 207 39.20 9.60 -41.13
CA GLU A 207 39.02 8.13 -41.10
C GLU A 207 39.16 7.57 -39.67
N GLU A 208 40.14 8.04 -38.89
CA GLU A 208 40.29 7.63 -37.49
C GLU A 208 39.14 8.11 -36.61
N LYS A 209 38.67 9.36 -36.82
CA LYS A 209 37.49 9.89 -36.10
C LYS A 209 36.24 9.06 -36.43
N TYR A 210 36.06 8.68 -37.69
CA TYR A 210 34.95 7.82 -38.11
C TYR A 210 35.01 6.44 -37.43
N LYS A 211 36.18 5.80 -37.40
CA LYS A 211 36.37 4.51 -36.71
C LYS A 211 36.03 4.61 -35.22
N LYS A 212 36.50 5.67 -34.54
CA LYS A 212 36.18 5.92 -33.12
C LYS A 212 34.68 6.13 -32.89
N ALA A 213 34.03 6.90 -33.76
CA ALA A 213 32.58 7.12 -33.69
C ALA A 213 31.80 5.82 -33.91
N MET A 214 32.23 4.95 -34.82
CA MET A 214 31.59 3.66 -35.09
C MET A 214 31.67 2.72 -33.87
N VAL A 215 32.83 2.61 -33.22
CA VAL A 215 32.99 1.81 -32.00
C VAL A 215 32.13 2.37 -30.86
N SER A 216 32.11 3.70 -30.69
CA SER A 216 31.27 4.35 -29.69
C SER A 216 29.78 4.12 -29.95
N ASN A 217 29.34 4.16 -31.21
CA ASN A 217 27.95 3.91 -31.57
C ASN A 217 27.52 2.47 -31.24
N ALA A 218 28.38 1.48 -31.55
CA ALA A 218 28.13 0.09 -31.18
C ALA A 218 28.04 -0.12 -29.65
N GLN A 219 28.88 0.59 -28.86
CA GLN A 219 28.79 0.57 -27.40
C GLN A 219 27.49 1.20 -26.89
N LEU A 220 27.06 2.32 -27.49
CA LEU A 220 25.80 2.97 -27.14
C LEU A 220 24.58 2.09 -27.45
N ASP A 221 24.60 1.35 -28.56
CA ASP A 221 23.53 0.40 -28.91
C ASP A 221 23.44 -0.75 -27.90
N ASN A 222 24.57 -1.29 -27.43
CA ASN A 222 24.58 -2.29 -26.36
C ASN A 222 24.02 -1.73 -25.04
N ASN A 223 24.47 -0.54 -24.65
CA ASN A 223 23.97 0.13 -23.44
C ASN A 223 22.47 0.43 -23.54
N LYS A 224 21.99 0.84 -24.71
CA LYS A 224 20.56 1.04 -24.99
C LYS A 224 19.78 -0.26 -24.84
N GLY A 225 20.27 -1.37 -25.38
CA GLY A 225 19.68 -2.69 -25.19
C GLY A 225 19.56 -3.09 -23.72
N ASN A 226 20.63 -2.92 -22.96
CA ASN A 226 20.68 -3.21 -21.52
C ASN A 226 19.71 -2.34 -20.72
N LEU A 227 19.65 -1.03 -21.01
CA LEU A 227 18.71 -0.12 -20.35
C LEU A 227 17.26 -0.43 -20.70
N LEU A 228 16.96 -0.78 -21.95
CA LEU A 228 15.61 -1.21 -22.34
C LEU A 228 15.18 -2.46 -21.56
N TYR A 229 16.07 -3.43 -21.38
CA TYR A 229 15.81 -4.61 -20.58
C TYR A 229 15.55 -4.28 -19.11
N GLN A 230 16.37 -3.42 -18.50
CA GLN A 230 16.17 -2.97 -17.12
C GLN A 230 14.82 -2.27 -16.96
N VAL A 231 14.46 -1.39 -17.89
CA VAL A 231 13.17 -0.70 -17.89
C VAL A 231 12.02 -1.70 -17.96
N ASP A 232 12.09 -2.70 -18.83
CA ASP A 232 11.03 -3.70 -18.95
C ASP A 232 10.91 -4.54 -17.68
N THR A 233 12.03 -4.96 -17.08
CA THR A 233 12.04 -5.67 -15.79
C THR A 233 11.44 -4.84 -14.66
N LEU A 234 11.74 -3.53 -14.62
CA LEU A 234 11.20 -2.64 -13.60
C LEU A 234 9.70 -2.39 -13.78
N LYS A 235 9.20 -2.23 -15.01
CA LYS A 235 7.75 -2.13 -15.26
C LYS A 235 7.02 -3.36 -14.75
N ASP A 236 7.62 -4.51 -15.00
CA ASP A 236 7.14 -5.81 -14.59
C ASP A 236 7.05 -5.96 -13.05
N VAL A 237 8.07 -5.51 -12.32
CA VAL A 237 8.03 -5.44 -10.85
C VAL A 237 6.97 -4.45 -10.37
N ILE A 238 6.81 -3.31 -11.04
CA ILE A 238 5.76 -2.33 -10.70
C ILE A 238 4.38 -2.96 -10.87
N GLU A 239 4.11 -3.67 -11.96
CA GLU A 239 2.84 -4.35 -12.18
C GLU A 239 2.57 -5.40 -11.09
N GLU A 240 3.56 -6.17 -10.67
CA GLU A 240 3.43 -7.14 -9.57
C GLU A 240 3.12 -6.45 -8.23
N MET A 241 3.80 -5.34 -7.93
CA MET A 241 3.52 -4.55 -6.72
C MET A 241 2.11 -3.93 -6.75
N GLU A 242 1.64 -3.46 -7.91
CA GLU A 242 0.29 -2.94 -8.08
C GLU A 242 -0.78 -4.00 -7.83
N GLU A 243 -0.55 -5.22 -8.30
CA GLU A 243 -1.45 -6.34 -8.07
C GLU A 243 -1.44 -6.77 -6.59
N GLN A 244 -0.28 -6.85 -5.94
CA GLN A 244 -0.18 -7.13 -4.49
C GLN A 244 -0.89 -6.05 -3.65
N MET A 245 -0.74 -4.77 -4.02
CA MET A 245 -1.47 -3.70 -3.37
C MET A 245 -2.99 -3.85 -3.56
N ALA A 246 -3.45 -4.29 -4.73
CA ALA A 246 -4.87 -4.51 -4.98
C ALA A 246 -5.43 -5.67 -4.16
N GLU A 247 -4.67 -6.76 -3.99
CA GLU A 247 -5.00 -7.90 -3.13
C GLU A 247 -5.10 -7.47 -1.66
N LEU A 248 -4.08 -6.80 -1.12
CA LEU A 248 -4.09 -6.31 0.26
C LEU A 248 -5.25 -5.35 0.55
N HIS A 249 -5.62 -4.49 -0.41
CA HIS A 249 -6.79 -3.64 -0.23
C HIS A 249 -8.10 -4.44 -0.17
N ARG A 250 -8.26 -5.50 -0.96
CA ARG A 250 -9.44 -6.39 -0.87
C ARG A 250 -9.50 -7.09 0.48
N GLU A 251 -8.36 -7.60 0.97
CA GLU A 251 -8.29 -8.23 2.28
C GLU A 251 -8.69 -7.26 3.41
N VAL A 252 -8.22 -6.02 3.36
CA VAL A 252 -8.62 -4.99 4.35
C VAL A 252 -10.12 -4.71 4.30
N GLU A 253 -10.71 -4.61 3.10
CA GLU A 253 -12.16 -4.42 2.93
C GLU A 253 -12.96 -5.61 3.49
N GLU A 254 -12.53 -6.85 3.25
CA GLU A 254 -13.15 -8.06 3.81
C GLU A 254 -13.03 -8.13 5.33
N ARG A 255 -11.84 -7.86 5.88
CA ARG A 255 -11.60 -7.82 7.33
C ARG A 255 -12.42 -6.73 8.00
N SER A 256 -12.58 -5.57 7.35
CA SER A 256 -13.45 -4.50 7.84
C SER A 256 -14.91 -4.93 7.88
N LYS A 257 -15.41 -5.64 6.86
CA LYS A 257 -16.79 -6.16 6.85
C LYS A 257 -17.01 -7.17 7.98
N GLU A 258 -16.08 -8.09 8.20
CA GLU A 258 -16.18 -9.06 9.29
C GLU A 258 -16.11 -8.38 10.67
N LEU A 259 -15.26 -7.35 10.82
CA LEU A 259 -15.22 -6.54 12.04
C LEU A 259 -16.58 -5.89 12.34
N GLU A 260 -17.23 -5.28 11.36
CA GLU A 260 -18.56 -4.68 11.55
C GLU A 260 -19.63 -5.73 11.90
N ARG A 261 -19.57 -6.92 11.27
CA ARG A 261 -20.44 -8.05 11.62
C ARG A 261 -20.25 -8.49 13.08
N GLN A 262 -19.02 -8.58 13.54
CA GLN A 262 -18.69 -8.94 14.91
C GLN A 262 -19.11 -7.87 15.91
N LYS A 263 -18.89 -6.58 15.59
CA LYS A 263 -19.39 -5.46 16.42
C LYS A 263 -20.91 -5.55 16.60
N HIS A 264 -21.65 -5.76 15.52
CA HIS A 264 -23.09 -5.92 15.60
C HIS A 264 -23.50 -7.10 16.50
N MET A 265 -22.83 -8.25 16.36
CA MET A 265 -23.06 -9.42 17.23
C MET A 265 -22.78 -9.10 18.70
N CYS A 266 -21.69 -8.40 19.00
CA CYS A 266 -21.36 -7.96 20.36
C CYS A 266 -22.44 -7.05 20.93
N THR A 267 -22.96 -6.08 20.16
CA THR A 267 -24.06 -5.21 20.60
C THR A 267 -25.32 -6.00 20.93
N VAL A 268 -25.68 -6.99 20.10
CA VAL A 268 -26.84 -7.86 20.37
C VAL A 268 -26.65 -8.66 21.67
N LEU A 269 -25.46 -9.21 21.88
CA LEU A 269 -25.15 -9.96 23.10
C LEU A 269 -25.10 -9.07 24.35
N GLN A 270 -24.63 -7.82 24.22
CA GLN A 270 -24.64 -6.84 25.31
C GLN A 270 -26.07 -6.49 25.74
N HIS A 271 -26.95 -6.20 24.78
CA HIS A 271 -28.37 -6.00 25.08
C HIS A 271 -28.97 -7.23 25.76
N LYS A 272 -28.66 -8.43 25.28
CA LYS A 272 -29.18 -9.66 25.90
C LYS A 272 -28.67 -9.85 27.33
N GLN A 273 -27.41 -9.48 27.59
CA GLN A 273 -26.83 -9.51 28.91
C GLN A 273 -27.52 -8.51 29.84
N GLU A 274 -27.82 -7.30 29.39
CA GLU A 274 -28.56 -6.29 30.17
C GLU A 274 -29.97 -6.75 30.50
N GLU A 275 -30.71 -7.32 29.53
CA GLU A 275 -32.04 -7.89 29.77
C GLU A 275 -32.00 -8.97 30.86
N LEU A 276 -31.03 -9.89 30.79
CA LEU A 276 -30.89 -10.95 31.78
C LEU A 276 -30.49 -10.39 33.15
N LYS A 277 -29.58 -9.41 33.21
CA LYS A 277 -29.20 -8.74 34.45
C LYS A 277 -30.38 -8.03 35.10
N GLU A 278 -31.21 -7.34 34.31
CA GLU A 278 -32.45 -6.71 34.80
C GLU A 278 -33.41 -7.77 35.34
N GLY A 279 -33.60 -8.88 34.63
CA GLY A 279 -34.43 -9.99 35.09
C GLY A 279 -33.94 -10.60 36.41
N VAL A 280 -32.62 -10.70 36.62
CA VAL A 280 -32.07 -11.14 37.92
C VAL A 280 -32.35 -10.11 39.00
N ARG A 281 -32.09 -8.82 38.75
CA ARG A 281 -32.35 -7.74 39.70
C ARG A 281 -33.81 -7.68 40.16
N GLN A 282 -34.75 -7.84 39.22
CA GLN A 282 -36.18 -7.88 39.52
C GLN A 282 -36.54 -9.07 40.42
N ARG A 283 -35.93 -10.26 40.20
CA ARG A 283 -36.12 -11.41 41.08
C ARG A 283 -35.55 -11.14 42.48
N ASP A 284 -34.35 -10.59 42.56
CA ASP A 284 -33.69 -10.30 43.85
C ASP A 284 -34.49 -9.26 44.65
N GLU A 285 -35.02 -8.22 43.99
CA GLU A 285 -35.91 -7.23 44.60
C GLU A 285 -37.21 -7.85 45.13
N LEU A 286 -37.79 -8.81 44.40
CA LEU A 286 -38.98 -9.55 44.87
C LEU A 286 -38.64 -10.44 46.07
N ILE A 287 -37.49 -11.11 46.06
CA ILE A 287 -37.00 -11.91 47.19
C ILE A 287 -36.85 -11.04 48.44
N GLU A 288 -36.24 -9.87 48.30
CA GLU A 288 -36.04 -8.92 49.39
C GLU A 288 -37.36 -8.34 49.91
N LYS A 289 -38.23 -7.84 49.02
CA LYS A 289 -39.54 -7.27 49.40
C LYS A 289 -40.44 -8.24 50.15
N HIS A 290 -40.37 -9.53 49.80
CA HIS A 290 -41.19 -10.56 50.42
C HIS A 290 -40.49 -11.27 51.58
N GLY A 291 -39.28 -10.85 51.96
CA GLY A 291 -38.52 -11.45 53.07
C GLY A 291 -38.34 -12.96 52.87
N LEU A 292 -38.12 -13.37 51.62
CA LEU A 292 -38.03 -14.77 51.23
C LEU A 292 -36.64 -15.30 51.51
N VAL A 293 -36.56 -16.40 52.26
CA VAL A 293 -35.32 -17.09 52.59
C VAL A 293 -35.27 -18.42 51.86
N ILE A 294 -34.10 -18.69 51.29
CA ILE A 294 -33.78 -19.97 50.66
C ILE A 294 -33.45 -20.95 51.79
N ILE A 295 -34.23 -22.03 51.89
CA ILE A 295 -33.85 -23.17 52.71
C ILE A 295 -33.11 -24.16 51.79
N PRO A 296 -31.81 -24.40 52.01
CA PRO A 296 -31.12 -25.47 51.29
C PRO A 296 -31.71 -26.80 51.76
N GLU A 297 -32.41 -27.50 50.87
CA GLU A 297 -32.70 -28.91 51.10
C GLU A 297 -31.38 -29.68 50.99
N GLY A 298 -31.01 -30.37 52.07
CA GLY A 298 -29.74 -31.09 52.16
C GLY A 298 -29.59 -32.06 50.99
N THR A 299 -28.56 -31.83 50.17
CA THR A 299 -28.07 -32.83 49.24
C THR A 299 -27.38 -33.93 50.05
N PRO A 300 -27.71 -35.22 49.85
CA PRO A 300 -26.96 -36.29 50.46
C PRO A 300 -25.58 -36.31 49.79
N ASN A 301 -24.54 -36.02 50.58
CA ASN A 301 -23.16 -36.19 50.15
C ASN A 301 -22.96 -37.65 49.69
N GLY A 302 -22.63 -37.85 48.42
CA GLY A 302 -22.13 -39.14 47.95
C GLY A 302 -22.35 -39.41 46.47
N ASP A 303 -21.25 -39.29 45.73
CA ASP A 303 -20.97 -39.91 44.44
C ASP A 303 -21.38 -39.20 43.15
N VAL A 304 -20.37 -39.09 42.30
CA VAL A 304 -20.35 -38.45 41.01
C VAL A 304 -21.02 -39.41 40.03
N SER A 305 -22.04 -38.91 39.31
CA SER A 305 -22.62 -39.44 38.05
C SER A 305 -24.12 -39.75 38.15
N GLN A 306 -24.99 -38.74 38.03
CA GLN A 306 -26.27 -38.90 37.30
C GLN A 306 -26.92 -37.54 37.04
N GLU A 307 -27.67 -37.46 35.95
CA GLU A 307 -28.39 -36.30 35.43
C GLU A 307 -29.11 -35.45 36.49
N VAL A 308 -28.93 -34.13 36.35
CA VAL A 308 -29.54 -33.09 37.16
C VAL A 308 -31.06 -33.10 36.96
N ILE A 309 -31.78 -33.90 37.76
CA ILE A 309 -33.21 -33.72 37.97
C ILE A 309 -33.38 -32.99 39.31
N GLY A 310 -33.51 -31.67 39.19
CA GLY A 310 -34.13 -30.72 40.13
C GLY A 310 -34.15 -31.08 41.61
N GLY A 311 -33.05 -30.82 42.32
CA GLY A 311 -33.14 -30.46 43.73
C GLY A 311 -33.83 -29.10 43.84
N GLY A 312 -35.12 -29.09 44.21
CA GLY A 312 -35.92 -27.87 44.29
C GLY A 312 -35.41 -26.97 45.40
N ILE A 313 -34.95 -25.77 45.04
CA ILE A 313 -34.70 -24.71 46.01
C ILE A 313 -36.07 -24.23 46.49
N THR A 314 -36.40 -24.48 47.75
CA THR A 314 -37.67 -24.05 48.32
C THR A 314 -37.52 -22.68 48.95
N VAL A 315 -38.39 -21.76 48.54
CA VAL A 315 -38.38 -20.35 48.94
C VAL A 315 -39.58 -20.12 49.86
N VAL A 316 -39.33 -19.70 51.09
CA VAL A 316 -40.37 -19.46 52.11
C VAL A 316 -40.12 -18.12 52.81
N THR A 317 -41.15 -17.53 53.41
CA THR A 317 -40.99 -16.30 54.19
C THR A 317 -40.13 -16.55 55.44
N GLN A 318 -39.46 -15.50 55.94
CA GLN A 318 -38.67 -15.54 57.18
C GLN A 318 -39.42 -16.18 58.36
N GLU A 319 -40.70 -15.84 58.52
CA GLU A 319 -41.56 -16.38 59.59
C GLU A 319 -41.78 -17.89 59.40
N ALA A 320 -42.05 -18.34 58.18
CA ALA A 320 -42.22 -19.76 57.88
C ALA A 320 -40.92 -20.54 58.06
N ALA A 321 -39.77 -19.94 57.73
CA ALA A 321 -38.45 -20.55 57.94
C ALA A 321 -38.16 -20.79 59.43
N GLN A 322 -38.45 -19.82 60.32
CA GLN A 322 -38.28 -19.99 61.77
C GLN A 322 -39.15 -21.12 62.34
N VAL A 323 -40.41 -21.20 61.91
CA VAL A 323 -41.32 -22.26 62.36
C VAL A 323 -40.85 -23.64 61.87
N LEU A 324 -40.30 -23.71 60.67
CA LEU A 324 -39.73 -24.94 60.12
C LEU A 324 -38.42 -25.36 60.82
N GLU A 325 -37.61 -24.43 61.32
CA GLU A 325 -36.44 -24.74 62.15
C GLU A 325 -36.85 -25.37 63.49
N SER A 326 -37.93 -24.89 64.11
CA SER A 326 -38.43 -25.48 65.36
C SER A 326 -38.94 -26.93 65.21
N ALA A 327 -39.30 -27.35 63.99
CA ALA A 327 -39.73 -28.72 63.69
C ALA A 327 -38.57 -29.74 63.62
N GLY A 328 -37.32 -29.27 63.79
CA GLY A 328 -36.10 -30.08 63.76
C GLY A 328 -35.59 -30.40 62.35
N GLU A 329 -34.57 -31.25 62.26
CA GLU A 329 -33.93 -31.61 60.98
C GLU A 329 -34.76 -32.60 60.15
N GLY A 330 -34.67 -32.47 58.82
CA GLY A 330 -35.33 -33.34 57.83
C GLY A 330 -35.82 -32.59 56.59
N PRO A 331 -36.22 -33.30 55.53
CA PRO A 331 -36.80 -32.69 54.33
C PRO A 331 -38.09 -31.93 54.68
N LEU A 332 -38.46 -30.95 53.85
CA LEU A 332 -39.57 -30.02 54.17
C LEU A 332 -40.89 -30.74 54.47
N ASP A 333 -41.18 -31.82 53.76
CA ASP A 333 -42.38 -32.64 53.94
C ASP A 333 -42.43 -33.32 55.32
N VAL A 334 -41.29 -33.75 55.85
CA VAL A 334 -41.15 -34.35 57.19
C VAL A 334 -41.33 -33.29 58.28
N ARG A 335 -40.73 -32.10 58.10
CA ARG A 335 -40.87 -30.98 59.06
C ARG A 335 -42.31 -30.46 59.13
N LEU A 336 -42.96 -30.32 57.97
CA LEU A 336 -44.39 -29.95 57.90
C LEU A 336 -45.29 -30.98 58.57
N ARG A 337 -44.99 -32.28 58.42
CA ARG A 337 -45.75 -33.35 59.07
C ARG A 337 -45.63 -33.31 60.59
N LYS A 338 -44.41 -33.12 61.12
CA LYS A 338 -44.19 -32.98 62.58
C LYS A 338 -44.98 -31.81 63.16
N LEU A 339 -44.96 -30.65 62.52
CA LEU A 339 -45.75 -29.48 62.95
C LEU A 339 -47.25 -29.74 62.89
N ALA A 340 -47.73 -30.50 61.89
CA ALA A 340 -49.13 -30.90 61.81
C ALA A 340 -49.51 -31.84 62.97
N ASP A 341 -48.66 -32.81 63.29
CA ASP A 341 -48.87 -33.73 64.41
C ASP A 341 -48.87 -32.99 65.77
N GLU A 342 -47.90 -32.08 65.98
CA GLU A 342 -47.84 -31.22 67.18
C GLU A 342 -49.07 -30.32 67.31
N LYS A 343 -49.54 -29.74 66.19
CA LYS A 343 -50.78 -28.96 66.16
C LYS A 343 -51.98 -29.82 66.57
N ASP A 344 -52.10 -31.04 66.05
CA ASP A 344 -53.20 -31.93 66.39
C ASP A 344 -53.18 -32.36 67.86
N GLU A 345 -51.99 -32.58 68.42
CA GLU A 345 -51.80 -32.86 69.85
C GLU A 345 -52.13 -31.66 70.73
N LEU A 346 -51.67 -30.46 70.39
CA LEU A 346 -52.04 -29.22 71.08
C LEU A 346 -53.55 -28.96 70.99
N LEU A 347 -54.19 -29.24 69.84
CA LEU A 347 -55.64 -29.14 69.71
C LEU A 347 -56.38 -30.15 70.59
N ALA A 348 -55.82 -31.34 70.81
CA ALA A 348 -56.35 -32.30 71.77
C ALA A 348 -56.18 -31.80 73.22
N GLN A 349 -55.02 -31.22 73.55
CA GLN A 349 -54.78 -30.61 74.85
C GLN A 349 -55.68 -29.40 75.11
N ILE A 350 -55.88 -28.51 74.14
CA ILE A 350 -56.82 -27.37 74.25
C ILE A 350 -58.24 -27.88 74.46
N ARG A 351 -58.66 -28.95 73.76
CA ARG A 351 -59.98 -29.55 74.00
C ARG A 351 -60.10 -30.07 75.44
N LYS A 352 -59.09 -30.80 75.92
CA LYS A 352 -59.03 -31.30 77.31
C LYS A 352 -59.01 -30.16 78.34
N LEU A 353 -58.18 -29.15 78.13
CA LEU A 353 -58.06 -27.97 79.00
C LEU A 353 -59.32 -27.11 78.95
N LYS A 354 -60.01 -27.00 77.82
CA LYS A 354 -61.33 -26.34 77.77
C LYS A 354 -62.36 -27.11 78.58
N THR A 355 -62.35 -28.44 78.52
CA THR A 355 -63.21 -29.25 79.40
C THR A 355 -62.85 -29.03 80.87
N GLN A 356 -61.57 -29.03 81.21
CA GLN A 356 -61.08 -28.75 82.57
C GLN A 356 -61.32 -27.30 83.01
N LEU A 357 -61.30 -26.32 82.09
CA LEU A 357 -61.59 -24.92 82.34
C LEU A 357 -63.10 -24.70 82.48
N GLU A 358 -63.95 -25.45 81.78
CA GLU A 358 -65.39 -25.45 82.00
C GLU A 358 -65.70 -26.06 83.39
N GLU A 359 -64.96 -27.12 83.78
CA GLU A 359 -64.99 -27.72 85.12
C GLU A 359 -64.43 -26.79 86.22
N GLU A 360 -63.39 -26.01 85.92
CA GLU A 360 -62.81 -25.01 86.83
C GLU A 360 -63.57 -23.69 86.82
N ARG A 361 -64.24 -23.27 85.73
CA ARG A 361 -65.19 -22.13 85.74
C ARG A 361 -66.40 -22.43 86.62
N GLN A 362 -66.78 -23.69 86.77
CA GLN A 362 -67.75 -24.12 87.77
C GLN A 362 -67.18 -24.10 89.21
N LYS A 363 -65.85 -24.10 89.39
CA LYS A 363 -65.17 -24.08 90.71
C LYS A 363 -64.49 -22.75 91.08
N SER A 364 -64.31 -21.84 90.12
CA SER A 364 -63.54 -20.58 90.18
C SER A 364 -64.44 -19.38 89.85
N SER A 365 -65.65 -19.35 90.43
CA SER A 365 -66.32 -18.07 90.76
C SER A 365 -65.75 -17.47 92.06
N LYS A 366 -64.64 -18.00 92.58
CA LYS A 366 -63.94 -17.57 93.77
C LYS A 366 -62.43 -17.61 93.47
N MET A 367 -61.76 -16.50 93.74
CA MET A 367 -60.31 -16.29 93.72
C MET A 367 -59.76 -15.66 92.45
N GLU A 368 -59.69 -14.33 92.53
CA GLU A 368 -59.16 -13.37 91.58
C GLU A 368 -57.65 -13.16 91.78
N SER A 369 -56.98 -12.74 90.69
CA SER A 369 -55.94 -11.70 90.67
C SER A 369 -54.47 -12.08 91.00
N VAL A 370 -53.55 -11.65 90.10
CA VAL A 370 -52.37 -10.77 90.36
C VAL A 370 -50.97 -11.20 89.79
N PHE A 371 -50.37 -10.25 89.04
CA PHE A 371 -48.94 -9.92 88.73
C PHE A 371 -48.06 -10.88 87.89
N THR A 372 -46.93 -10.49 87.25
CA THR A 372 -46.50 -9.42 86.30
C THR A 372 -45.01 -9.67 85.98
N ASP A 373 -44.57 -9.21 84.80
CA ASP A 373 -43.27 -8.57 84.48
C ASP A 373 -41.98 -9.39 84.22
N GLY A 374 -41.13 -8.80 83.36
CA GLY A 374 -39.70 -9.07 83.14
C GLY A 374 -39.35 -9.62 81.75
N GLU A 375 -38.29 -9.22 81.03
CA GLU A 375 -37.24 -8.22 81.25
C GLU A 375 -36.40 -8.07 79.95
N ARG A 376 -35.63 -6.99 79.91
CA ARG A 376 -34.81 -6.39 78.85
C ARG A 376 -33.39 -6.95 78.89
N ILE A 377 -32.69 -7.17 77.76
CA ILE A 377 -31.21 -7.23 77.74
C ILE A 377 -30.66 -6.50 76.51
N GLU A 378 -29.78 -5.54 76.79
CA GLU A 378 -29.08 -4.62 75.91
C GLU A 378 -27.56 -4.80 76.17
N ASN A 379 -26.73 -4.51 75.16
CA ASN A 379 -25.26 -4.34 75.16
C ASN A 379 -24.41 -5.49 74.55
N GLY A 380 -23.98 -5.29 73.30
CA GLY A 380 -22.93 -6.09 72.64
C GLY A 380 -22.52 -5.70 71.20
N THR A 381 -23.31 -4.91 70.47
CA THR A 381 -23.16 -4.71 69.00
C THR A 381 -22.38 -3.47 68.53
N ASP A 382 -22.00 -2.57 69.45
CA ASP A 382 -21.54 -1.22 69.09
C ASP A 382 -20.08 -1.16 68.56
N LEU A 383 -19.19 -2.04 69.02
CA LEU A 383 -17.77 -2.00 68.64
C LEU A 383 -17.52 -2.46 67.18
N HIS A 384 -18.23 -3.49 66.73
CA HIS A 384 -18.09 -4.03 65.36
C HIS A 384 -18.60 -3.03 64.31
N LEU A 385 -19.66 -2.30 64.63
CA LEU A 385 -20.22 -1.27 63.77
C LEU A 385 -19.23 -0.10 63.55
N ILE A 386 -18.47 0.26 64.58
CA ILE A 386 -17.44 1.32 64.53
C ILE A 386 -16.25 0.90 63.64
N GLU A 387 -15.82 -0.36 63.69
CA GLU A 387 -14.74 -0.88 62.84
C GLU A 387 -15.16 -0.90 61.36
N LEU A 388 -16.36 -1.39 61.06
CA LEU A 388 -16.91 -1.40 59.70
C LEU A 388 -17.02 0.01 59.11
N GLN A 389 -17.43 0.99 59.93
CA GLN A 389 -17.51 2.39 59.54
C GLN A 389 -16.14 3.00 59.22
N ARG A 390 -15.08 2.62 59.95
CA ARG A 390 -13.71 3.09 59.71
C ARG A 390 -13.15 2.53 58.40
N ASP A 391 -13.38 1.25 58.12
CA ASP A 391 -12.94 0.61 56.88
C ASP A 391 -13.68 1.16 55.66
N ALA A 392 -14.98 1.39 55.77
CA ALA A 392 -15.77 2.07 54.74
C ALA A 392 -15.21 3.48 54.44
N ASN A 393 -14.91 4.26 55.48
CA ASN A 393 -14.34 5.60 55.34
C ASN A 393 -12.93 5.59 54.71
N ARG A 394 -12.12 4.58 55.02
CA ARG A 394 -10.80 4.38 54.39
C ARG A 394 -10.96 4.08 52.90
N GLN A 395 -11.84 3.15 52.53
CA GLN A 395 -12.10 2.82 51.13
C GLN A 395 -12.64 4.02 50.34
N ILE A 396 -13.56 4.80 50.93
CA ILE A 396 -14.06 6.04 50.33
C ILE A 396 -12.91 7.01 50.03
N SER A 397 -11.95 7.13 50.95
CA SER A 397 -10.79 8.01 50.76
C SER A 397 -9.86 7.52 49.64
N GLU A 398 -9.63 6.21 49.55
CA GLU A 398 -8.85 5.61 48.46
C GLU A 398 -9.52 5.80 47.09
N TYR A 399 -10.85 5.62 47.00
CA TYR A 399 -11.59 5.85 45.76
C TYR A 399 -11.63 7.33 45.36
N LYS A 400 -11.77 8.26 46.32
CA LYS A 400 -11.66 9.70 46.05
C LYS A 400 -10.31 10.09 45.46
N PHE A 401 -9.22 9.52 45.99
CA PHE A 401 -7.88 9.78 45.45
C PHE A 401 -7.72 9.23 44.03
N LYS A 402 -8.18 8.00 43.78
CA LYS A 402 -8.15 7.39 42.44
C LYS A 402 -8.98 8.19 41.44
N LEU A 403 -10.16 8.66 41.84
CA LEU A 403 -11.02 9.50 41.01
C LEU A 403 -10.31 10.81 40.64
N SER A 404 -9.75 11.52 41.62
CA SER A 404 -9.03 12.78 41.37
C SER A 404 -7.83 12.60 40.43
N LYS A 405 -7.11 11.48 40.55
CA LYS A 405 -6.02 11.14 39.62
C LYS A 405 -6.53 10.88 38.20
N ALA A 406 -7.62 10.14 38.06
CA ALA A 406 -8.25 9.88 36.77
C ALA A 406 -8.78 11.16 36.11
N GLU A 407 -9.34 12.09 36.88
CA GLU A 407 -9.79 13.40 36.40
C GLU A 407 -8.62 14.25 35.87
N GLN A 408 -7.47 14.21 36.55
CA GLN A 408 -6.26 14.91 36.08
C GLN A 408 -5.70 14.30 34.78
N GLU A 409 -5.68 12.96 34.68
CA GLU A 409 -5.26 12.25 33.47
C GLU A 409 -6.21 12.56 32.30
N MET A 410 -7.52 12.61 32.55
CA MET A 410 -8.53 12.99 31.56
C MET A 410 -8.26 14.39 31.01
N GLY A 411 -8.03 15.40 31.87
CA GLY A 411 -7.72 16.75 31.42
C GLY A 411 -6.43 16.85 30.59
N THR A 412 -5.44 16.01 30.88
CA THR A 412 -4.20 15.93 30.07
C THR A 412 -4.47 15.32 28.70
N MET A 413 -5.29 14.28 28.64
CA MET A 413 -5.67 13.62 27.39
C MET A 413 -6.53 14.55 26.51
N GLU A 414 -7.43 15.33 27.10
CA GLU A 414 -8.22 16.34 26.37
C GLU A 414 -7.34 17.41 25.70
N GLN A 415 -6.31 17.91 26.39
CA GLN A 415 -5.35 18.85 25.80
C GLN A 415 -4.59 18.22 24.63
N ASN A 416 -4.21 16.95 24.74
CA ASN A 416 -3.56 16.21 23.67
C ASN A 416 -4.48 16.04 22.46
N VAL A 417 -5.75 15.70 22.68
CA VAL A 417 -6.78 15.60 21.62
C VAL A 417 -6.92 16.94 20.90
N ASN A 418 -7.11 18.05 21.63
CA ASN A 418 -7.23 19.39 21.04
C ASN A 418 -6.02 19.76 20.16
N ARG A 419 -4.79 19.42 20.61
CA ARG A 419 -3.57 19.67 19.83
C ARG A 419 -3.52 18.83 18.56
N LEU A 420 -3.90 17.56 18.64
CA LEU A 420 -3.92 16.62 17.51
C LEU A 420 -4.99 17.02 16.49
N GLU A 421 -6.19 17.40 16.94
CA GLU A 421 -7.26 17.91 16.08
C GLU A 421 -6.80 19.15 15.30
N GLY A 422 -6.11 20.08 15.96
CA GLY A 422 -5.50 21.24 15.30
C GLY A 422 -4.45 20.85 14.25
N GLN A 423 -3.66 19.80 14.47
CA GLN A 423 -2.71 19.28 13.48
C GLN A 423 -3.43 18.64 12.29
N VAL A 424 -4.46 17.82 12.53
CA VAL A 424 -5.27 17.18 11.49
C VAL A 424 -5.93 18.22 10.60
N SER A 425 -6.52 19.28 11.18
CA SER A 425 -7.14 20.38 10.44
C SER A 425 -6.14 21.07 9.48
N ARG A 426 -4.92 21.36 9.95
CA ARG A 426 -3.87 21.95 9.11
C ARG A 426 -3.41 21.02 8.00
N TYR A 427 -3.21 19.73 8.28
CA TYR A 427 -2.81 18.77 7.26
C TYR A 427 -3.90 18.55 6.21
N LYS A 428 -5.17 18.58 6.62
CA LYS A 428 -6.30 18.52 5.69
C LYS A 428 -6.30 19.72 4.73
N ALA A 429 -6.16 20.94 5.25
CA ALA A 429 -6.08 22.14 4.41
C ALA A 429 -4.87 22.12 3.46
N ALA A 430 -3.71 21.65 3.93
CA ALA A 430 -2.52 21.52 3.09
C ALA A 430 -2.68 20.46 1.98
N ALA A 431 -3.34 19.34 2.29
CA ALA A 431 -3.64 18.29 1.32
C ALA A 431 -4.63 18.78 0.25
N ASP A 432 -5.68 19.50 0.65
CA ASP A 432 -6.68 20.05 -0.27
C ASP A 432 -6.06 21.11 -1.19
N ASN A 433 -5.16 21.96 -0.68
CA ASN A 433 -4.42 22.93 -1.50
C ASN A 433 -3.47 22.23 -2.48
N SER A 434 -2.80 21.17 -2.02
CA SER A 434 -2.00 20.31 -2.88
C SER A 434 -2.81 19.77 -4.06
N GLU A 435 -3.94 19.14 -3.80
CA GLU A 435 -4.79 18.50 -4.81
C GLU A 435 -5.20 19.51 -5.90
N LYS A 436 -5.58 20.73 -5.52
CA LYS A 436 -5.87 21.82 -6.46
C LYS A 436 -4.69 22.13 -7.40
N ILE A 437 -3.49 22.30 -6.84
CA ILE A 437 -2.28 22.59 -7.64
C ILE A 437 -1.96 21.43 -8.60
N GLU A 438 -2.17 20.18 -8.18
CA GLU A 438 -1.93 19.03 -9.04
C GLU A 438 -2.88 19.01 -10.24
N ASP A 439 -4.15 19.33 -10.03
CA ASP A 439 -5.13 19.38 -11.11
C ASP A 439 -4.85 20.52 -12.08
N GLU A 440 -4.39 21.68 -11.60
CA GLU A 440 -3.88 22.77 -12.44
C GLU A 440 -2.68 22.30 -13.30
N LEU A 441 -1.69 21.65 -12.69
CA LEU A 441 -0.52 21.12 -13.42
C LEU A 441 -0.89 20.04 -14.43
N LYS A 442 -1.91 19.20 -14.16
CA LYS A 442 -2.43 18.24 -15.15
C LYS A 442 -3.03 18.94 -16.35
N VAL A 443 -3.76 20.04 -16.14
CA VAL A 443 -4.34 20.85 -17.22
C VAL A 443 -3.22 21.50 -18.05
N GLU A 444 -2.22 22.09 -17.40
CA GLU A 444 -1.06 22.69 -18.07
C GLU A 444 -0.26 21.66 -18.87
N LYS A 445 0.01 20.48 -18.30
CA LYS A 445 0.67 19.38 -19.01
C LYS A 445 -0.08 19.01 -20.30
N ARG A 446 -1.41 18.88 -20.25
CA ARG A 446 -2.23 18.57 -21.43
C ARG A 446 -2.19 19.69 -22.46
N LYS A 447 -2.10 20.95 -22.02
CA LYS A 447 -1.97 22.11 -22.90
C LYS A 447 -0.61 22.09 -23.61
N LEU A 448 0.49 21.95 -22.87
CA LEU A 448 1.84 21.88 -23.41
C LEU A 448 2.03 20.67 -24.34
N GLN A 449 1.42 19.52 -24.02
CA GLN A 449 1.44 18.35 -24.92
C GLN A 449 0.74 18.62 -26.26
N ARG A 450 -0.36 19.38 -26.27
CA ARG A 450 -1.04 19.80 -27.50
C ARG A 450 -0.20 20.79 -28.29
N GLU A 451 0.42 21.75 -27.62
CA GLU A 451 1.33 22.73 -28.24
C GLU A 451 2.56 22.05 -28.84
N LEU A 452 3.16 21.08 -28.14
CA LEU A 452 4.27 20.28 -28.64
C LEU A 452 3.90 19.52 -29.91
N ARG A 453 2.76 18.83 -29.91
CA ARG A 453 2.28 18.12 -31.11
C ARG A 453 2.09 19.08 -32.29
N THR A 454 1.45 20.23 -32.04
CA THR A 454 1.27 21.27 -33.06
C THR A 454 2.60 21.81 -33.60
N ALA A 455 3.62 21.94 -32.74
CA ALA A 455 4.95 22.38 -33.16
C ALA A 455 5.69 21.32 -33.99
N LEU A 456 5.56 20.04 -33.62
CA LEU A 456 6.12 18.92 -34.39
C LEU A 456 5.48 18.84 -35.78
N ASP A 457 4.16 18.95 -35.88
CA ASP A 457 3.45 18.94 -37.17
C ASP A 457 3.96 20.07 -38.10
N LYS A 458 4.24 21.26 -37.53
CA LYS A 458 4.84 22.38 -38.29
C LYS A 458 6.28 22.11 -38.71
N ILE A 459 7.07 21.43 -37.89
CA ILE A 459 8.44 21.04 -38.26
C ILE A 459 8.39 20.07 -39.44
N GLU A 460 7.53 19.06 -39.38
CA GLU A 460 7.35 18.10 -40.49
C GLU A 460 6.94 18.82 -41.79
N GLU A 461 6.00 19.76 -41.73
CA GLU A 461 5.62 20.58 -42.89
C GLU A 461 6.81 21.39 -43.45
N MET A 462 7.59 22.02 -42.58
CA MET A 462 8.78 22.78 -42.98
C MET A 462 9.89 21.89 -43.54
N GLU A 463 10.08 20.69 -43.00
CA GLU A 463 11.05 19.71 -43.52
C GLU A 463 10.65 19.20 -44.91
N MET A 464 9.36 18.97 -45.13
CA MET A 464 8.82 18.60 -46.44
C MET A 464 9.03 19.74 -47.46
N THR A 465 8.68 20.98 -47.11
CA THR A 465 8.90 22.14 -48.00
C THR A 465 10.39 22.35 -48.30
N ASN A 466 11.25 22.24 -47.31
CA ASN A 466 12.69 22.34 -47.50
C ASN A 466 13.21 21.23 -48.42
N SER A 467 12.76 19.99 -48.22
CA SER A 467 13.10 18.86 -49.10
C SER A 467 12.69 19.11 -50.56
N HIS A 468 11.53 19.73 -50.79
CA HIS A 468 11.09 20.13 -52.13
C HIS A 468 11.98 21.24 -52.74
N LEU A 469 12.37 22.23 -51.95
CA LEU A 469 13.26 23.31 -52.37
C LEU A 469 14.67 22.79 -52.70
N VAL A 470 15.23 21.90 -51.87
CA VAL A 470 16.52 21.25 -52.12
C VAL A 470 16.50 20.51 -53.45
N LYS A 471 15.49 19.66 -53.70
CA LYS A 471 15.33 18.95 -54.98
C LYS A 471 15.24 19.92 -56.17
N ARG A 472 14.57 21.06 -56.01
CA ARG A 472 14.47 22.08 -57.07
C ARG A 472 15.81 22.77 -57.32
N LEU A 473 16.58 23.07 -56.27
CA LEU A 473 17.92 23.63 -56.37
C LEU A 473 18.89 22.67 -57.05
N GLU A 474 18.84 21.38 -56.71
CA GLU A 474 19.64 20.33 -57.35
C GLU A 474 19.37 20.25 -58.86
N LYS A 475 18.09 20.28 -59.27
CA LYS A 475 17.72 20.34 -60.69
C LYS A 475 18.30 21.58 -61.39
N MET A 476 18.22 22.74 -60.76
CA MET A 476 18.79 23.97 -61.33
C MET A 476 20.32 23.90 -61.45
N LYS A 477 21.00 23.34 -60.44
CA LYS A 477 22.45 23.09 -60.47
C LYS A 477 22.84 22.12 -61.60
N ALA A 478 22.11 21.02 -61.74
CA ALA A 478 22.33 20.05 -62.81
C ALA A 478 22.16 20.69 -64.20
N ASN A 479 21.10 21.49 -64.40
CA ASN A 479 20.87 22.22 -65.65
C ASN A 479 22.01 23.21 -65.95
N ARG A 480 22.48 23.95 -64.94
CA ARG A 480 23.61 24.87 -65.10
C ARG A 480 24.89 24.12 -65.48
N ASN A 481 25.19 23.00 -64.84
CA ASN A 481 26.37 22.20 -65.15
C ASN A 481 26.29 21.62 -66.57
N ALA A 482 25.11 21.17 -67.01
CA ALA A 482 24.88 20.69 -68.37
C ALA A 482 25.12 21.79 -69.41
N LEU A 483 24.64 23.02 -69.16
CA LEU A 483 24.89 24.17 -70.04
C LEU A 483 26.38 24.54 -70.10
N LEU A 484 27.07 24.51 -68.95
CA LEU A 484 28.52 24.77 -68.90
C LEU A 484 29.33 23.70 -69.64
N SER A 485 28.86 22.44 -69.69
CA SER A 485 29.54 21.37 -70.44
C SER A 485 29.34 21.45 -71.97
N GLN A 486 28.43 22.30 -72.44
CA GLN A 486 28.16 22.52 -73.87
C GLN A 486 28.87 23.77 -74.44
N GLN A 487 29.50 24.57 -73.58
CA GLN A 487 30.44 25.64 -73.95
C GLN A 487 31.87 25.10 -73.94
#